data_AF-A0A942JH09-F1
#
_entry.id   AF-A0A942JH09-F1
#
_cell.length_a   1.000
_cell.length_b   1.000
_cell.length_c   1.000
_cell.angle_alpha   90.00
_cell.angle_beta   90.00
_cell.angle_gamma   90.00
#
_symmetry.space_group_name_H-M   'P 1'
#
loop_
_entity.id
_entity.type
_entity.pdbx_description
1 polymer ?
#
loop_
_entity_poly.entity_id
_entity_poly.type
_entity_poly.pdbx_seq_one_letter_code
_entity_poly.pdbx_strand_id
1 'polypeptide(L)'
;IQQIVTLDEEFHAILFAASRNQRLSQIVSNLREQITRFRRTSLSTPGRFKAVFQEHKGIVEAISERNSNLAQALAKEHIENAEHSLMEWVREHKV
;
A
#
# COMPACT_ATOMS: atom_id res chain seq x y z
N ILE A 1 10.61 -4.49 -11.36
CA ILE A 1 10.11 -3.54 -10.32
C ILE A 1 9.04 -2.60 -10.88
N GLN A 2 9.26 -1.89 -12.00
CA GLN A 2 8.27 -0.93 -12.53
C GLN A 2 6.86 -1.52 -12.74
N GLN A 3 6.75 -2.71 -13.33
CA GLN A 3 5.46 -3.39 -13.51
C GLN A 3 4.77 -3.71 -12.18
N ILE A 4 5.53 -4.12 -11.15
CA ILE A 4 5.01 -4.43 -9.82
C ILE A 4 4.41 -3.18 -9.17
N VAL A 5 5.11 -2.05 -9.28
CA VAL A 5 4.64 -0.75 -8.75
C VAL A 5 3.35 -0.33 -9.45
N THR A 6 3.26 -0.49 -10.77
CA THR A 6 2.03 -0.19 -11.52
C THR A 6 0.85 -1.07 -11.05
N LEU A 7 1.06 -2.38 -10.88
CA LEU A 7 0.02 -3.28 -10.37
C LEU A 7 -0.41 -2.93 -8.94
N ASP A 8 0.52 -2.53 -8.09
CA ASP A 8 0.23 -2.04 -6.74
C ASP A 8 -0.61 -0.74 -6.78
N GLU A 9 -0.27 0.21 -7.65
CA GLU A 9 -1.06 1.43 -7.84
C GLU A 9 -2.49 1.12 -8.31
N GLU A 10 -2.65 0.23 -9.28
CA GLU A 10 -3.95 -0.20 -9.80
C GLU A 10 -4.79 -0.89 -8.73
N PHE A 11 -4.18 -1.77 -7.92
CA PHE A 11 -4.84 -2.42 -6.79
C PHE A 11 -5.47 -1.38 -5.83
N HIS A 12 -4.69 -0.40 -5.41
CA HIS A 12 -5.19 0.65 -4.51
C HIS A 12 -6.27 1.52 -5.17
N ALA A 13 -6.10 1.85 -6.46
CA ALA A 13 -7.09 2.64 -7.20
C ALA A 13 -8.47 1.94 -7.25
N ILE A 14 -8.49 0.62 -7.42
CA ILE A 14 -9.73 -0.18 -7.39
C ILE A 14 -10.41 -0.06 -6.02
N LEU A 15 -9.65 -0.20 -4.92
CA LEU A 15 -10.21 -0.09 -3.56
C LEU A 15 -10.79 1.30 -3.29
N PHE A 16 -10.08 2.36 -3.69
CA PHE A 16 -10.57 3.73 -3.52
C PHE A 16 -11.82 4.00 -4.36
N ALA A 17 -11.88 3.53 -5.60
CA ALA A 17 -13.07 3.64 -6.44
C ALA A 17 -14.26 2.87 -5.84
N ALA A 18 -14.02 1.68 -5.27
CA ALA A 18 -15.05 0.87 -4.62
C ALA A 18 -15.67 1.55 -3.39
N SER A 19 -14.95 2.46 -2.73
CA SER A 19 -15.47 3.25 -1.61
C SER A 19 -16.58 4.23 -2.03
N ARG A 20 -16.69 4.57 -3.32
CA ARG A 20 -17.61 5.57 -3.88
C ARG A 20 -17.55 6.93 -3.18
N ASN A 21 -16.42 7.25 -2.55
CA ASN A 21 -16.21 8.50 -1.83
C ASN A 21 -15.33 9.45 -2.64
N GLN A 22 -15.95 10.35 -3.40
CA GLN A 22 -15.24 11.29 -4.27
C GLN A 22 -14.28 12.21 -3.50
N ARG A 23 -14.63 12.61 -2.27
CA ARG A 23 -13.75 13.44 -1.43
C ARG A 23 -12.49 12.68 -1.02
N LEU A 24 -12.63 11.41 -0.63
CA LEU A 24 -11.49 10.54 -0.33
C LEU A 24 -10.60 10.36 -1.57
N SER A 25 -11.20 10.06 -2.73
CA SER A 25 -10.45 9.91 -3.99
C SER A 25 -9.64 11.15 -4.34
N GLN A 26 -10.20 12.36 -4.12
CA GLN A 26 -9.48 13.60 -4.35
C GLN A 26 -8.28 13.76 -3.41
N ILE A 27 -8.45 13.46 -2.12
CA ILE A 27 -7.37 13.54 -1.13
C ILE A 27 -6.24 12.57 -1.50
N VAL A 28 -6.58 11.33 -1.82
CA VAL A 28 -5.60 10.31 -2.26
C VAL A 28 -4.90 10.75 -3.53
N SER A 29 -5.62 11.29 -4.51
CA SER A 29 -5.03 11.77 -5.77
C SER A 29 -3.99 12.86 -5.52
N ASN A 30 -4.24 13.78 -4.58
CA ASN A 30 -3.30 14.84 -4.23
C ASN A 30 -2.01 14.30 -3.57
N LEU A 31 -2.08 13.12 -2.93
CA LEU A 31 -0.93 12.46 -2.29
C LEU A 31 -0.26 11.42 -3.19
N ARG A 32 -0.82 11.14 -4.38
CA ARG A 32 -0.41 10.01 -5.22
C ARG A 32 1.07 10.02 -5.57
N GLU A 33 1.62 11.17 -5.94
CA GLU A 33 3.03 11.27 -6.34
C GLU A 33 3.97 10.93 -5.16
N GLN A 34 3.68 11.45 -3.97
CA GLN A 34 4.45 11.20 -2.75
C GLN A 34 4.38 9.72 -2.36
N ILE A 35 3.17 9.15 -2.35
CA ILE A 35 2.93 7.73 -2.06
C ILE A 35 3.66 6.83 -3.06
N THR A 36 3.62 7.16 -4.35
CA THR A 36 4.28 6.39 -5.41
C THR A 36 5.80 6.34 -5.23
N ARG A 37 6.43 7.45 -4.81
CA ARG A 37 7.86 7.48 -4.49
C ARG A 37 8.19 6.54 -3.34
N PHE A 38 7.42 6.58 -2.25
CA PHE A 38 7.63 5.70 -1.10
C PHE A 38 7.43 4.22 -1.44
N ARG A 39 6.38 3.90 -2.22
CA ARG A 39 6.12 2.53 -2.70
C ARG A 39 7.27 1.98 -3.53
N ARG A 40 7.81 2.78 -4.45
CA ARG A 40 8.97 2.37 -5.27
C ARG A 40 10.16 1.98 -4.39
N THR A 41 10.48 2.79 -3.39
CA THR A 41 11.57 2.52 -2.45
C THR A 41 11.29 1.26 -1.62
N SER A 42 10.12 1.18 -0.98
CA SER A 42 9.72 0.04 -0.16
C SER A 42 9.75 -1.27 -0.95
N LEU A 43 9.14 -1.31 -2.14
CA LEU A 43 9.09 -2.50 -3.00
C LEU A 43 10.46 -2.89 -3.60
N SER A 44 11.46 -2.02 -3.53
CA SER A 44 12.83 -2.33 -3.93
C SER A 44 13.60 -3.06 -2.84
N THR A 45 13.12 -3.07 -1.60
CA THR A 45 13.71 -3.83 -0.49
C THR A 45 13.51 -5.34 -0.70
N PRO A 46 14.58 -6.17 -0.57
CA PRO A 46 14.47 -7.62 -0.72
C PRO A 46 13.38 -8.23 0.17
N GLY A 47 12.58 -9.15 -0.39
CA GLY A 47 11.50 -9.83 0.34
C GLY A 47 10.20 -9.02 0.50
N ARG A 48 10.22 -7.68 0.36
CA ARG A 48 9.04 -6.84 0.57
C ARG A 48 7.88 -7.18 -0.34
N PHE A 49 8.14 -7.48 -1.62
CA PHE A 49 7.09 -7.84 -2.58
C PHE A 49 6.21 -9.02 -2.12
N LYS A 50 6.84 -10.08 -1.56
CA LYS A 50 6.10 -11.24 -1.07
C LYS A 50 5.24 -10.90 0.14
N ALA A 51 5.73 -10.02 1.03
CA ALA A 51 4.98 -9.52 2.17
C ALA A 51 3.77 -8.69 1.73
N VAL A 52 3.95 -7.72 0.82
CA VAL A 52 2.85 -6.91 0.25
C VAL A 52 1.75 -7.78 -0.35
N PHE A 53 2.13 -8.83 -1.08
CA PHE A 53 1.14 -9.74 -1.65
C PHE A 53 0.26 -10.41 -0.58
N GLN A 54 0.84 -10.85 0.53
CA GLN A 54 0.06 -11.44 1.64
C GLN A 54 -0.80 -10.39 2.35
N GLU A 55 -0.26 -9.19 2.57
CA GLU A 55 -0.99 -8.06 3.14
C GLU A 55 -2.22 -7.70 2.29
N HIS A 56 -2.04 -7.52 0.98
CA HIS A 56 -3.12 -7.23 0.04
C HIS A 56 -4.17 -8.34 0.03
N LYS A 57 -3.75 -9.60 0.03
CA LYS A 57 -4.66 -10.75 0.07
C LYS A 57 -5.52 -10.71 1.34
N GLY A 58 -4.92 -10.50 2.51
CA GLY A 58 -5.66 -10.41 3.76
C GLY A 58 -6.67 -9.25 3.78
N ILE A 59 -6.28 -8.09 3.24
CA ILE A 59 -7.20 -6.94 3.10
C ILE A 59 -8.39 -7.30 2.21
N VAL A 60 -8.16 -7.93 1.06
CA VAL A 60 -9.24 -8.34 0.14
C VAL A 60 -10.16 -9.38 0.77
N GLU A 61 -9.60 -10.36 1.48
CA GLU A 61 -10.37 -11.39 2.19
C GLU A 61 -11.27 -10.74 3.25
N ALA A 62 -10.73 -9.86 4.10
CA ALA A 62 -11.52 -9.14 5.09
C ALA A 62 -12.63 -8.27 4.48
N ILE A 63 -12.35 -7.62 3.34
CA ILE A 63 -13.38 -6.88 2.58
C ILE A 63 -14.45 -7.81 2.04
N SER A 64 -14.07 -8.98 1.50
CA SER A 64 -15.00 -9.95 0.92
C SER A 64 -15.95 -10.54 1.97
N GLU A 65 -15.47 -10.71 3.20
CA GLU A 65 -16.24 -11.13 4.37
C GLU A 65 -17.09 -10.00 4.98
N ARG A 66 -17.01 -8.78 4.41
CA ARG A 66 -17.63 -7.55 4.92
C ARG A 66 -17.19 -7.19 6.34
N ASN A 67 -15.99 -7.62 6.76
CA ASN A 67 -15.43 -7.29 8.06
C ASN A 67 -14.63 -5.99 7.99
N SER A 68 -15.32 -4.87 8.10
CA SER A 68 -14.71 -3.53 7.97
C SER A 68 -13.62 -3.26 9.02
N ASN A 69 -13.80 -3.76 10.25
CA ASN A 69 -12.85 -3.54 11.33
C ASN A 69 -11.53 -4.26 11.05
N LEU A 70 -11.59 -5.51 10.60
CA LEU A 70 -10.41 -6.26 10.23
C LEU A 70 -9.73 -5.67 8.99
N ALA A 71 -10.51 -5.31 7.95
CA ALA A 71 -9.97 -4.67 6.76
C ALA A 71 -9.22 -3.37 7.09
N GLN A 72 -9.77 -2.55 7.99
CA GLN A 72 -9.10 -1.33 8.46
C GLN A 72 -7.82 -1.64 9.23
N ALA A 73 -7.84 -2.62 10.13
CA ALA A 73 -6.65 -3.02 10.89
C ALA A 73 -5.52 -3.51 9.98
N LEU A 74 -5.83 -4.39 9.03
CA LEU A 74 -4.86 -4.91 8.06
C LEU A 74 -4.34 -3.82 7.11
N ALA A 75 -5.20 -2.90 6.69
CA ALA A 75 -4.77 -1.76 5.87
C ALA A 75 -3.82 -0.82 6.64
N LYS A 76 -4.05 -0.62 7.94
CA LYS A 76 -3.14 0.16 8.79
C LYS A 76 -1.79 -0.53 8.93
N GLU A 77 -1.80 -1.83 9.24
CA GLU A 77 -0.59 -2.64 9.35
C GLU A 77 0.22 -2.64 8.04
N HIS A 78 -0.45 -2.76 6.88
CA HIS A 78 0.20 -2.66 5.57
C HIS A 78 0.98 -1.34 5.38
N ILE A 79 0.39 -0.21 5.79
CA ILE A 79 1.04 1.11 5.71
C ILE A 79 2.22 1.19 6.68
N GLU A 80 2.07 0.68 7.91
CA GLU A 80 3.14 0.64 8.92
C GLU A 80 4.32 -0.24 8.44
N ASN A 81 4.06 -1.38 7.80
CA ASN A 81 5.10 -2.23 7.21
C ASN A 81 5.81 -1.53 6.04
N ALA A 82 5.08 -0.77 5.22
CA ALA A 82 5.67 0.03 4.15
C ALA A 82 6.58 1.14 4.72
N GLU A 83 6.16 1.82 5.78
CA GLU A 83 6.95 2.82 6.51
C GLU A 83 8.21 2.19 7.11
N HIS A 84 8.08 1.06 7.80
CA HIS A 84 9.22 0.35 8.39
C HIS A 84 10.29 0.03 7.33
N SER A 85 9.85 -0.53 6.21
CA SER A 85 10.73 -0.88 5.07
C SER A 85 11.43 0.35 4.48
N LEU A 86 10.73 1.48 4.41
CA LEU A 86 11.32 2.75 3.98
C LEU A 86 12.38 3.23 4.97
N MET A 87 12.09 3.16 6.28
CA MET A 87 13.00 3.59 7.33
C MET A 87 14.24 2.70 7.44
N GLU A 88 14.13 1.40 7.16
CA GLU A 88 15.28 0.51 7.00
C GLU A 88 16.14 0.91 5.82
N TRP A 89 15.52 1.12 4.64
CA TRP A 89 16.25 1.55 3.44
C TRP A 89 17.00 2.89 3.68
N VAL A 90 16.34 3.86 4.32
CA VAL A 90 16.96 5.15 4.68
C VAL A 90 18.13 4.97 5.64
N ARG A 91 18.04 4.03 6.60
CA ARG A 91 19.14 3.74 7.53
C ARG A 91 20.35 3.14 6.82
N GLU A 92 20.13 2.26 5.86
CA GLU A 92 21.20 1.62 5.07
C GLU A 92 21.88 2.57 4.07
N HIS A 93 21.18 3.61 3.62
CA HIS A 93 21.65 4.54 2.58
C HIS A 93 21.97 5.95 3.11
N LYS A 94 21.92 6.16 4.43
CA LYS A 94 22.45 7.37 5.07
C LYS A 94 23.97 7.25 5.21
N VAL A 95 24.68 8.13 4.51
CA VAL A 95 26.11 8.42 4.71
C VAL A 95 26.30 9.26 5.97
#